data_AF-K8F2Z4-F1
#
_entry.id   AF-K8F2Z4-F1
#
_cell.length_a   1.000
_cell.length_b   1.000
_cell.length_c   1.000
_cell.angle_alpha   90.00
_cell.angle_beta   90.00
_cell.angle_gamma   90.00
#
_symmetry.space_group_name_H-M   'P 1'
#
loop_
_entity.id
_entity.type
_entity.pdbx_description
1 polymer ?
#
loop_
_entity_poly.entity_id
_entity_poly.type
_entity_poly.pdbx_seq_one_letter_code
_entity_poly.pdbx_strand_id
1 'polypeptide(L)'
;MSGRAFDDGSQGEKDVGVDFTGRASFLVSSSSSSSSSSPVFSVWIVNKSGGLIFYKNYSSDKNTLDTNDTLRLASVWHSLHAISRTNSVSPVKKSSGIELLETSTFDLHCFETKTGIKFMVCSMKKAIGVERLLRRVYDVYADFAMKNPFYELEQPIQAELFEERVMIAVKSCRNANSGHYSGGGGGGGYASSLY
;
A
#
# COMPACT_ATOMS: atom_id res chain seq x y z
N MET A 1 -37.98 22.65 -51.68
CA MET A 1 -38.17 24.06 -51.28
C MET A 1 -38.82 24.10 -49.91
N SER A 2 -38.30 24.97 -49.07
CA SER A 2 -38.61 25.20 -47.64
C SER A 2 -40.04 25.70 -47.37
N GLY A 3 -40.56 25.43 -46.17
CA GLY A 3 -41.65 26.15 -45.48
C GLY A 3 -42.09 25.39 -44.21
N ARG A 4 -41.58 25.70 -43.00
CA ARG A 4 -42.11 26.67 -41.97
C ARG A 4 -43.48 26.23 -41.42
N ALA A 5 -43.76 26.13 -40.11
CA ALA A 5 -43.49 27.05 -38.99
C ALA A 5 -43.86 26.42 -37.60
N PHE A 6 -43.16 26.87 -36.53
CA PHE A 6 -43.55 27.27 -35.14
C PHE A 6 -44.62 26.46 -34.35
N ASP A 7 -44.32 25.86 -33.17
CA ASP A 7 -44.07 26.35 -31.78
C ASP A 7 -45.35 26.63 -30.95
N ASP A 8 -45.54 25.90 -29.83
CA ASP A 8 -45.82 26.42 -28.46
C ASP A 8 -45.85 25.26 -27.45
N GLY A 9 -45.39 25.50 -26.22
CA GLY A 9 -45.16 24.51 -25.17
C GLY A 9 -46.32 24.30 -24.17
N SER A 10 -46.23 23.21 -23.40
CA SER A 10 -46.76 23.14 -22.03
C SER A 10 -46.29 21.90 -21.26
N GLN A 11 -46.23 22.09 -19.94
CA GLN A 11 -45.58 21.31 -18.88
C GLN A 11 -46.26 19.97 -18.53
N GLY A 12 -45.50 19.13 -17.81
CA GLY A 12 -45.98 18.04 -16.95
C GLY A 12 -45.01 16.85 -16.99
N GLU A 13 -44.15 16.58 -16.01
CA GLU A 13 -44.40 16.02 -14.66
C GLU A 13 -43.60 14.70 -14.57
N LYS A 14 -43.24 14.26 -13.34
CA LYS A 14 -42.64 12.96 -12.93
C LYS A 14 -41.11 12.91 -12.85
N ASP A 15 -40.44 12.55 -11.76
CA ASP A 15 -40.85 11.99 -10.47
C ASP A 15 -39.83 12.40 -9.39
N VAL A 16 -40.34 12.85 -8.23
CA VAL A 16 -39.56 12.97 -6.99
C VAL A 16 -39.68 11.63 -6.27
N GLY A 17 -38.68 10.78 -6.41
CA GLY A 17 -38.55 9.56 -5.61
C GLY A 17 -38.11 9.90 -4.19
N VAL A 18 -39.06 9.93 -3.26
CA VAL A 18 -38.80 9.98 -1.82
C VAL A 18 -38.63 8.53 -1.35
N ASP A 19 -37.39 8.12 -1.05
CA ASP A 19 -37.16 6.75 -0.57
C ASP A 19 -37.46 6.65 0.93
N PHE A 20 -38.36 5.73 1.26
CA PHE A 20 -39.04 5.58 2.54
C PHE A 20 -38.31 4.52 3.38
N THR A 21 -37.04 4.78 3.73
CA THR A 21 -36.35 3.98 4.75
C THR A 21 -35.55 4.88 5.68
N GLY A 22 -36.02 5.01 6.92
CA GLY A 22 -35.38 5.77 7.99
C GLY A 22 -34.05 5.17 8.46
N ARG A 23 -33.04 5.15 7.60
CA ARG A 23 -31.64 4.95 7.98
C ARG A 23 -30.88 6.22 7.65
N ALA A 24 -30.36 6.88 8.68
CA ALA A 24 -29.39 7.95 8.53
C ALA A 24 -28.17 7.42 7.77
N SER A 25 -28.09 7.73 6.48
CA SER A 25 -26.85 7.60 5.72
C SER A 25 -25.97 8.78 6.13
N PHE A 26 -24.93 8.49 6.91
CA PHE A 26 -23.88 9.45 7.20
C PHE A 26 -23.22 9.84 5.87
N LEU A 27 -23.54 11.03 5.38
CA LEU A 27 -22.80 11.67 4.30
C LEU A 27 -21.40 11.98 4.85
N VAL A 28 -20.45 11.09 4.57
CA VAL A 28 -19.03 11.38 4.82
C VAL A 28 -18.67 12.54 3.90
N SER A 29 -18.48 13.72 4.49
CA SER A 29 -18.02 14.89 3.77
C SER A 29 -16.64 14.59 3.20
N SER A 30 -16.54 14.56 1.88
CA SER A 30 -15.29 14.48 1.14
C SER A 30 -14.39 15.65 1.56
N SER A 31 -13.51 15.38 2.52
CA SER A 31 -12.43 16.28 2.86
C SER A 31 -11.42 16.21 1.73
N SER A 32 -11.19 17.34 1.08
CA SER A 32 -10.20 17.57 0.04
C SER A 32 -8.86 16.93 0.42
N SER A 33 -8.57 15.76 -0.13
CA SER A 33 -7.30 15.07 0.11
C SER A 33 -6.21 15.78 -0.68
N SER A 34 -5.42 16.60 -0.01
CA SER A 34 -4.07 16.92 -0.45
C SER A 34 -3.37 15.59 -0.77
N SER A 35 -3.02 15.37 -2.04
CA SER A 35 -2.47 14.12 -2.55
C SER A 35 -1.05 13.91 -2.04
N SER A 36 -0.90 13.56 -0.76
CA SER A 36 0.30 12.91 -0.27
C SER A 36 0.22 11.45 -0.68
N SER A 37 0.83 11.09 -1.82
CA SER A 37 0.96 9.69 -2.20
C SER A 37 1.70 8.96 -1.07
N SER A 38 1.12 7.85 -0.62
CA SER A 38 1.82 6.96 0.32
C SER A 38 3.16 6.56 -0.30
N PRO A 39 4.27 6.51 0.46
CA PRO A 39 5.54 6.02 -0.07
C PRO A 39 5.48 4.52 -0.42
N VAL A 40 4.41 3.81 -0.06
CA VAL A 40 4.23 2.39 -0.30
C VAL A 40 3.51 2.16 -1.63
N PHE A 41 4.14 1.40 -2.53
CA PHE A 41 3.56 1.00 -3.80
C PHE A 41 2.71 -0.27 -3.68
N SER A 42 3.19 -1.28 -2.94
CA SER A 42 2.44 -2.53 -2.77
C SER A 42 2.86 -3.32 -1.53
N VAL A 43 1.94 -4.15 -1.03
CA VAL A 43 2.15 -5.09 0.09
C VAL A 43 1.87 -6.51 -0.39
N TRP A 44 2.76 -7.43 -0.03
CA TRP A 44 2.74 -8.82 -0.47
C TRP A 44 2.91 -9.73 0.74
N ILE A 45 2.22 -10.87 0.73
CA ILE A 45 2.47 -11.95 1.69
C ILE A 45 2.68 -13.23 0.91
N VAL A 46 3.86 -13.83 1.10
CA VAL A 46 4.26 -15.09 0.50
C VAL A 46 4.32 -16.15 1.59
N ASN A 47 3.60 -17.25 1.39
CA ASN A 47 3.56 -18.36 2.35
C ASN A 47 4.92 -19.10 2.41
N LYS A 48 5.03 -20.06 3.33
CA LYS A 48 6.25 -20.87 3.51
C LYS A 48 6.60 -21.72 2.28
N SER A 49 5.62 -22.00 1.41
CA SER A 49 5.75 -22.81 0.20
C SER A 49 6.11 -21.97 -1.04
N GLY A 50 6.22 -20.64 -0.90
CA GLY A 50 6.52 -19.72 -1.99
C GLY A 50 5.30 -19.21 -2.77
N GLY A 51 4.09 -19.57 -2.34
CA GLY A 51 2.84 -19.08 -2.93
C GLY A 51 2.45 -17.70 -2.41
N LEU A 52 1.98 -16.83 -3.31
CA LEU A 52 1.43 -15.52 -2.97
C LEU A 52 0.02 -15.70 -2.37
N ILE A 53 -0.14 -15.35 -1.10
CA ILE A 53 -1.41 -15.45 -0.38
C ILE A 53 -2.09 -14.09 -0.17
N PHE A 54 -1.37 -12.99 -0.39
CA PHE A 54 -1.94 -11.65 -0.39
C PHE A 54 -1.12 -10.73 -1.27
N TYR A 55 -1.81 -9.89 -2.05
CA TYR A 55 -1.21 -8.81 -2.81
C TYR A 55 -2.18 -7.64 -2.90
N LYS A 56 -1.69 -6.45 -2.55
CA LYS A 56 -2.43 -5.21 -2.75
C LYS A 56 -1.50 -4.15 -3.32
N ASN A 57 -1.94 -3.54 -4.42
CA ASN A 57 -1.28 -2.39 -5.03
C ASN A 57 -1.96 -1.11 -4.53
N TYR A 58 -1.14 -0.15 -4.10
CA TYR A 58 -1.54 1.17 -3.60
C TYR A 58 -1.02 2.30 -4.49
N SER A 59 -0.22 2.00 -5.52
CA SER A 59 0.21 3.00 -6.50
C SER A 59 -0.97 3.47 -7.33
N SER A 60 -0.96 4.76 -7.68
CA SER A 60 -1.93 5.36 -8.59
C SER A 60 -1.63 5.05 -10.06
N ASP A 61 -0.46 4.48 -10.34
CA ASP A 61 -0.04 4.14 -11.70
C ASP A 61 -0.81 2.95 -12.25
N LYS A 62 -1.36 3.10 -13.45
CA LYS A 62 -2.11 2.04 -14.16
C LYS A 62 -1.22 0.91 -14.70
N ASN A 63 0.11 1.06 -14.60
CA ASN A 63 1.06 0.04 -15.07
C ASN A 63 1.27 -1.03 -13.98
N THR A 64 0.15 -1.65 -13.56
CA THR A 64 0.15 -2.70 -12.55
C THR A 64 0.56 -4.01 -13.20
N LEU A 65 1.43 -4.78 -12.55
CA LEU A 65 1.67 -6.16 -12.93
C LEU A 65 0.35 -6.93 -12.93
N ASP A 66 0.18 -7.83 -13.89
CA ASP A 66 -0.95 -8.73 -13.88
C ASP A 66 -0.83 -9.72 -12.71
N THR A 67 -1.91 -10.45 -12.43
CA THR A 67 -1.93 -11.41 -11.32
C THR A 67 -0.89 -12.52 -11.51
N ASN A 68 -0.69 -12.98 -12.75
CA ASN A 68 0.22 -14.10 -13.04
C ASN A 68 1.69 -13.71 -12.86
N ASP A 69 2.08 -12.53 -13.30
CA ASP A 69 3.42 -11.98 -13.13
C ASP A 69 3.71 -11.72 -11.67
N THR A 70 2.72 -11.25 -10.92
CA THR A 70 2.83 -11.08 -9.46
C THR A 70 3.06 -12.43 -8.77
N LEU A 71 2.33 -13.48 -9.16
CA LEU A 71 2.52 -14.85 -8.66
C LEU A 71 3.91 -15.40 -8.98
N ARG A 72 4.38 -15.19 -10.22
CA ARG A 72 5.73 -15.56 -10.65
C ARG A 72 6.78 -14.82 -9.84
N LEU A 73 6.62 -13.51 -9.62
CA LEU A 73 7.58 -12.71 -8.87
C LEU A 73 7.69 -13.15 -7.41
N ALA A 74 6.56 -13.48 -6.77
CA ALA A 74 6.56 -14.04 -5.43
C ALA A 74 7.35 -15.36 -5.34
N SER A 75 7.21 -16.21 -6.35
CA SER A 75 7.89 -17.52 -6.42
C SER A 75 9.40 -17.35 -6.68
N VAL A 76 9.77 -16.40 -7.55
CA VAL A 76 11.16 -16.02 -7.80
C VAL A 76 11.80 -15.46 -6.54
N TRP A 77 11.11 -14.55 -5.84
CA TRP A 77 11.59 -14.01 -4.57
C TRP A 77 11.82 -15.13 -3.55
N HIS A 78 10.87 -16.04 -3.40
CA HIS A 78 10.99 -17.16 -2.47
C HIS A 78 12.26 -17.99 -2.74
N SER A 79 12.49 -18.33 -4.01
CA SER A 79 13.67 -19.09 -4.45
C SER A 79 14.96 -18.31 -4.19
N LEU A 80 14.99 -17.03 -4.57
CA LEU A 80 16.15 -16.16 -4.40
C LEU A 80 16.49 -15.98 -2.91
N HIS A 81 15.47 -15.79 -2.08
CA HIS A 81 15.62 -15.67 -0.64
C HIS A 81 16.16 -16.97 -0.02
N ALA A 82 15.71 -18.15 -0.47
CA ALA A 82 16.27 -19.43 -0.01
C ALA A 82 17.74 -19.60 -0.45
N ILE A 83 18.07 -19.28 -1.70
CA ILE A 83 19.44 -19.34 -2.24
C ILE A 83 20.36 -18.41 -1.46
N SER A 84 19.92 -17.21 -1.10
CA SER A 84 20.74 -16.27 -0.32
C SER A 84 21.15 -16.78 1.07
N ARG A 85 20.44 -17.78 1.62
CA ARG A 85 20.80 -18.42 2.89
C ARG A 85 21.86 -19.50 2.75
N THR A 86 22.12 -19.97 1.54
CA THR A 86 23.09 -21.04 1.34
C THR A 86 24.50 -20.53 1.55
N ASN A 87 25.38 -21.44 1.96
CA ASN A 87 26.79 -21.13 2.23
C ASN A 87 27.59 -20.82 0.95
N SER A 88 27.01 -20.97 -0.24
CA SER A 88 27.63 -20.55 -1.49
C SER A 88 27.48 -19.06 -1.75
N VAL A 89 26.48 -18.41 -1.16
CA VAL A 89 26.21 -16.98 -1.34
C VAL A 89 26.53 -16.20 -0.07
N SER A 90 26.15 -16.71 1.11
CA SER A 90 26.44 -16.03 2.35
C SER A 90 27.79 -16.46 2.94
N PRO A 91 28.69 -15.51 3.27
CA PRO A 91 29.94 -15.81 3.97
C PRO A 91 29.72 -16.17 5.45
N VAL A 92 28.51 -15.95 5.98
CA VAL A 92 28.18 -16.19 7.39
C VAL A 92 27.32 -17.44 7.52
N LYS A 93 27.71 -18.34 8.43
CA LYS A 93 26.90 -19.52 8.77
C LYS A 93 25.58 -19.05 9.38
N LYS A 94 24.45 -19.53 8.84
CA LYS A 94 23.06 -19.19 9.23
C LYS A 94 22.61 -17.76 8.88
N SER A 95 22.72 -17.39 7.61
CA SER A 95 22.11 -16.17 7.06
C SER A 95 20.58 -16.15 7.20
N SER A 96 20.00 -14.98 7.48
CA SER A 96 18.55 -14.73 7.56
C SER A 96 17.88 -14.62 6.19
N GLY A 97 18.66 -14.55 5.11
CA GLY A 97 18.18 -14.42 3.74
C GLY A 97 18.14 -12.97 3.26
N ILE A 98 17.30 -12.67 2.26
CA ILE A 98 17.17 -11.31 1.72
C ILE A 98 16.13 -10.52 2.51
N GLU A 99 16.58 -9.44 3.14
CA GLU A 99 15.74 -8.51 3.91
C GLU A 99 15.44 -7.21 3.14
N LEU A 100 16.32 -6.82 2.22
CA LEU A 100 16.18 -5.61 1.42
C LEU A 100 16.78 -5.82 0.03
N LEU A 101 16.03 -5.43 -1.00
CA LEU A 101 16.49 -5.28 -2.38
C LEU A 101 16.29 -3.81 -2.79
N GLU A 102 17.38 -3.06 -2.88
CA GLU A 102 17.37 -1.67 -3.34
C GLU A 102 17.54 -1.60 -4.86
N THR A 103 16.69 -0.83 -5.54
CA THR A 103 16.81 -0.57 -6.98
C THR A 103 16.99 0.92 -7.24
N SER A 104 17.08 1.38 -8.49
CA SER A 104 17.17 2.82 -8.79
C SER A 104 15.86 3.57 -8.57
N THR A 105 14.72 2.89 -8.53
CA THR A 105 13.38 3.50 -8.51
C THR A 105 12.57 3.14 -7.27
N PHE A 106 12.72 1.93 -6.75
CA PHE A 106 12.01 1.44 -5.58
C PHE A 106 12.89 0.57 -4.69
N ASP A 107 12.49 0.42 -3.44
CA ASP A 107 13.09 -0.56 -2.52
C ASP A 107 12.04 -1.62 -2.18
N LEU A 108 12.48 -2.87 -2.16
CA LEU A 108 11.67 -4.02 -1.78
C LEU A 108 12.19 -4.59 -0.47
N HIS A 109 11.44 -4.35 0.59
CA HIS A 109 11.74 -4.85 1.92
C HIS A 109 11.03 -6.18 2.16
N CYS A 110 11.69 -7.08 2.89
CA CYS A 110 11.17 -8.39 3.24
C CYS A 110 11.43 -8.70 4.72
N PHE A 111 10.37 -9.08 5.42
CA PHE A 111 10.41 -9.62 6.76
C PHE A 111 9.91 -11.06 6.72
N GLU A 112 10.79 -12.00 7.05
CA GLU A 112 10.40 -13.40 7.23
C GLU A 112 10.15 -13.72 8.70
N THR A 113 9.05 -14.42 8.96
CA THR A 113 8.69 -14.95 10.27
C THR A 113 9.34 -16.31 10.54
N LYS A 114 9.41 -16.71 11.81
CA LYS A 114 9.90 -18.05 12.18
C LYS A 114 9.08 -19.21 11.60
N THR A 115 7.84 -18.95 11.20
CA THR A 115 6.96 -19.93 10.53
C THR A 115 7.21 -20.02 9.01
N GLY A 116 8.13 -19.21 8.47
CA GLY A 116 8.53 -19.21 7.06
C GLY A 116 7.70 -18.30 6.15
N ILE A 117 6.72 -17.58 6.70
CA ILE A 117 5.90 -16.62 5.96
C ILE A 117 6.68 -15.32 5.78
N LYS A 118 6.68 -14.79 4.56
CA LYS A 118 7.42 -13.60 4.14
C LYS A 118 6.43 -12.47 3.89
N PHE A 119 6.62 -11.38 4.61
CA PHE A 119 5.90 -10.13 4.44
C PHE A 119 6.79 -9.21 3.64
N MET A 120 6.28 -8.63 2.56
CA MET A 120 7.09 -7.78 1.69
C MET A 120 6.38 -6.48 1.39
N VAL A 121 7.15 -5.41 1.30
CA VAL A 121 6.66 -4.06 0.97
C VAL A 121 7.54 -3.51 -0.13
N CYS A 122 6.91 -3.15 -1.25
CA CYS A 122 7.54 -2.34 -2.29
C CYS A 122 7.22 -0.88 -2.00
N SER A 123 8.24 -0.04 -1.90
CA SER A 123 8.11 1.38 -1.54
C SER A 123 9.06 2.26 -2.34
N MET A 124 8.86 3.58 -2.26
CA MET A 124 9.84 4.56 -2.69
C MET A 124 11.19 4.33 -2.03
N LYS A 125 12.26 4.77 -2.69
CA LYS A 125 13.61 4.66 -2.18
C LYS A 125 13.75 5.30 -0.80
N LYS A 126 14.43 4.62 0.11
CA LYS A 126 14.76 5.08 1.46
C LYS A 126 13.53 5.54 2.26
N ALA A 127 12.39 4.89 2.04
CA ALA A 127 11.18 5.16 2.80
C ALA A 127 11.41 4.83 4.29
N ILE A 128 10.99 5.74 5.17
CA ILE A 128 11.12 5.56 6.62
C ILE A 128 9.91 4.80 7.15
N GLY A 129 10.15 3.91 8.12
CA GLY A 129 9.08 3.21 8.84
C GLY A 129 8.56 1.94 8.14
N VAL A 130 9.17 1.52 7.03
CA VAL A 130 8.79 0.29 6.32
C VAL A 130 8.96 -0.95 7.19
N GLU A 131 10.02 -1.04 7.99
CA GLU A 131 10.21 -2.15 8.94
C GLU A 131 9.09 -2.23 9.99
N ARG A 132 8.64 -1.07 10.49
CA ARG A 132 7.50 -1.01 11.42
C ARG A 132 6.21 -1.41 10.73
N LEU A 133 6.02 -1.00 9.48
CA LEU A 133 4.88 -1.42 8.67
C LEU A 133 4.88 -2.94 8.47
N LEU A 134 6.00 -3.55 8.11
CA LEU A 134 6.13 -5.00 7.96
C LEU A 134 5.70 -5.75 9.23
N ARG A 135 6.18 -5.30 10.40
CA ARG A 135 5.76 -5.86 11.69
C ARG A 135 4.28 -5.67 11.96
N ARG A 136 3.73 -4.50 11.60
CA ARG A 136 2.30 -4.23 11.76
C ARG A 136 1.43 -5.10 10.85
N VAL A 137 1.85 -5.34 9.61
CA VAL A 137 1.14 -6.25 8.69
C VAL A 137 1.18 -7.68 9.22
N TYR A 138 2.30 -8.10 9.83
CA TYR A 138 2.37 -9.39 10.53
C TYR A 138 1.37 -9.50 11.69
N ASP A 139 1.26 -8.46 12.54
CA ASP A 139 0.27 -8.45 13.64
C ASP A 139 -1.16 -8.55 13.09
N VAL A 140 -1.47 -7.79 12.03
CA VAL A 140 -2.78 -7.84 11.35
C VAL A 140 -3.03 -9.23 10.75
N TYR A 141 -2.03 -9.88 10.18
CA TYR A 141 -2.15 -11.26 9.69
C TYR A 141 -2.46 -12.24 10.83
N ALA A 142 -1.76 -12.12 11.95
CA ALA A 142 -1.98 -12.97 13.12
C ALA A 142 -3.38 -12.76 13.73
N ASP A 143 -3.90 -11.54 13.74
CA ASP A 143 -5.20 -11.23 14.35
C ASP A 143 -6.39 -11.54 13.45
N PHE A 144 -6.29 -11.27 12.14
CA PHE A 144 -7.45 -11.31 11.24
C PHE A 144 -7.45 -12.49 10.27
N ALA A 145 -6.29 -13.05 9.92
CA ALA A 145 -6.21 -14.26 9.11
C ALA A 145 -6.13 -15.50 10.00
N MET A 146 -5.16 -15.56 10.93
CA MET A 146 -4.90 -16.78 11.71
C MET A 146 -5.98 -17.09 12.77
N LYS A 147 -6.73 -16.10 13.23
CA LYS A 147 -7.85 -16.30 14.17
C LYS A 147 -9.19 -16.54 13.46
N ASN A 148 -9.25 -16.40 12.13
CA ASN A 148 -10.47 -16.66 11.38
C ASN A 148 -10.67 -18.18 11.26
N PRO A 149 -11.73 -18.77 11.85
CA PRO A 149 -11.95 -20.22 11.81
C PRO A 149 -12.23 -20.76 10.40
N PHE A 150 -12.57 -19.89 9.45
CA PHE A 150 -12.84 -20.26 8.06
C PHE A 150 -11.63 -20.02 7.14
N TYR A 151 -10.49 -19.54 7.67
CA TYR A 151 -9.30 -19.35 6.87
C TYR A 151 -8.49 -20.64 6.76
N GLU A 152 -8.33 -21.13 5.53
CA GLU A 152 -7.42 -22.23 5.23
C GLU A 152 -6.01 -21.72 5.03
N LEU A 153 -5.04 -22.32 5.73
CA LEU A 153 -3.64 -21.97 5.58
C LEU A 153 -3.16 -22.21 4.15
N GLU A 154 -2.20 -21.39 3.72
CA GLU A 154 -1.59 -21.45 2.39
C GLU A 154 -2.51 -21.03 1.23
N GLN A 155 -3.79 -20.74 1.47
CA GLN A 155 -4.71 -20.17 0.50
C GLN A 155 -4.68 -18.62 0.51
N PRO A 156 -5.12 -17.98 -0.59
CA PRO A 156 -5.29 -16.53 -0.63
C PRO A 156 -6.21 -16.02 0.48
N ILE A 157 -5.80 -14.93 1.13
CA ILE A 157 -6.57 -14.32 2.22
C ILE A 157 -7.72 -13.52 1.60
N GLN A 158 -8.95 -14.00 1.81
CA GLN A 158 -10.18 -13.33 1.39
C GLN A 158 -10.94 -12.81 2.61
N ALA A 159 -10.40 -11.76 3.24
CA ALA A 159 -11.00 -11.15 4.42
C ALA A 159 -10.99 -9.63 4.31
N GLU A 160 -12.16 -9.02 4.17
CA GLU A 160 -12.30 -7.56 4.01
C GLU A 160 -11.70 -6.78 5.20
N LEU A 161 -11.92 -7.27 6.42
CA LEU A 161 -11.38 -6.65 7.63
C LEU A 161 -9.85 -6.71 7.66
N PHE A 162 -9.24 -7.78 7.12
CA PHE A 162 -7.79 -7.86 6.98
C PHE A 162 -7.29 -6.79 6.00
N GLU A 163 -7.92 -6.68 4.81
CA GLU A 163 -7.55 -5.67 3.81
C GLU A 163 -7.66 -4.24 4.35
N GLU A 164 -8.74 -3.92 5.06
CA GLU A 164 -8.96 -2.62 5.67
C GLU A 164 -7.85 -2.28 6.68
N ARG A 165 -7.50 -3.24 7.54
CA ARG A 165 -6.46 -3.04 8.57
C ARG A 165 -5.07 -2.88 7.97
N VAL A 166 -4.75 -3.62 6.91
CA VAL A 166 -3.50 -3.40 6.15
C VAL A 166 -3.49 -2.01 5.52
N MET A 167 -4.60 -1.56 4.92
CA MET A 167 -4.70 -0.22 4.34
C MET A 167 -4.46 0.88 5.39
N ILE A 168 -5.04 0.75 6.58
CA ILE A 168 -4.83 1.69 7.69
C ILE A 168 -3.34 1.71 8.11
N ALA A 169 -2.70 0.54 8.18
CA ALA A 169 -1.28 0.44 8.49
C ALA A 169 -0.42 1.15 7.42
N VAL A 170 -0.72 0.93 6.14
CA VAL A 170 -0.02 1.58 5.01
C VAL A 170 -0.17 3.10 5.05
N LYS A 171 -1.37 3.61 5.31
CA LYS A 171 -1.63 5.07 5.43
C LYS A 171 -0.85 5.72 6.58
N SER A 172 -0.47 4.95 7.59
CA SER A 172 0.33 5.43 8.72
C SER A 172 1.83 5.57 8.37
N CYS A 173 2.27 4.99 7.24
CA CYS A 173 3.64 5.10 6.75
C CYS A 173 3.83 6.46 6.03
N ARG A 174 4.61 7.37 6.62
CA ARG A 174 4.91 8.69 6.03
C ARG A 174 6.24 8.67 5.29
N ASN A 175 6.30 9.39 4.16
CA ASN A 175 7.54 9.61 3.43
C ASN A 175 8.42 10.66 4.13
N ALA A 176 9.72 10.41 4.23
CA ALA A 176 10.72 11.32 4.77
C ALA A 176 10.84 12.62 3.96
N ASN A 177 10.56 12.57 2.65
CA ASN A 177 10.75 13.71 1.74
C ASN A 177 9.66 14.79 1.81
N SER A 178 8.72 14.72 2.76
CA SER A 178 7.69 15.75 2.95
C SER A 178 8.08 16.88 3.91
N GLY A 179 9.35 16.95 4.34
CA GLY A 179 9.80 17.82 5.43
C GLY A 179 10.91 18.83 5.14
N HIS A 180 11.15 19.23 3.89
CA HIS A 180 12.22 20.21 3.64
C HIS A 180 11.93 21.21 2.50
N TYR A 181 10.84 21.97 2.59
CA TYR A 181 10.77 23.34 2.04
C TYR A 181 9.72 24.16 2.81
N SER A 182 10.18 24.85 3.85
CA SER A 182 9.58 26.10 4.36
C SER A 182 10.80 27.01 4.56
N GLY A 183 11.01 28.05 3.75
CA GLY A 183 10.18 29.25 3.73
C GLY A 183 10.98 30.32 4.47
N GLY A 184 11.55 31.26 3.72
CA GLY A 184 12.57 32.20 4.21
C GLY A 184 12.07 33.35 5.10
N GLY A 185 13.02 34.20 5.47
CA GLY A 185 12.80 35.58 5.89
C GLY A 185 13.15 35.86 7.35
N GLY A 186 14.17 36.69 7.57
CA GLY A 186 14.41 37.29 8.89
C GLY A 186 15.84 37.79 9.05
N GLY A 187 16.11 39.01 8.61
CA GLY A 187 17.38 39.69 8.82
C GLY A 187 17.73 39.85 10.30
N GLY A 188 19.02 39.87 10.57
CA GLY A 188 19.59 40.14 11.89
C GLY A 188 21.06 40.46 11.70
N GLY A 189 21.34 41.70 11.30
CA GLY A 189 22.70 42.23 11.32
C GLY A 189 23.20 42.30 12.75
N TYR A 190 24.43 41.84 12.96
CA TYR A 190 25.28 42.34 14.03
C TYR A 190 26.61 42.75 13.39
N ALA A 191 26.90 44.04 13.52
CA ALA A 191 28.21 44.60 13.30
C ALA A 191 29.07 44.43 14.56
N SER A 192 30.39 44.45 14.34
CA SER A 192 31.48 44.54 15.33
C SER A 192 31.77 43.23 16.09
N SER A 193 33.02 42.79 16.30
CA SER A 193 34.26 43.55 16.50
C SER A 193 35.47 42.83 15.91
N LEU A 194 36.42 43.65 15.45
CA LEU A 194 37.86 43.36 15.35
C LEU A 194 38.33 42.55 16.57
N TYR A 195 39.05 41.46 16.32
CA TYR A 195 40.48 41.23 16.62
C TYR A 195 40.94 39.97 15.88
#